data_AF-A0A8E6YIL4-F1
#
_entry.id   AF-A0A8E6YIL4-F1
#
_cell.length_a   1.000
_cell.length_b   1.000
_cell.length_c   1.000
_cell.angle_alpha   90.00
_cell.angle_beta   90.00
_cell.angle_gamma   90.00
#
_symmetry.space_group_name_H-M   'P 1'
#
loop_
_entity.id
_entity.type
_entity.pdbx_description
1 polymer ?
#
loop_
_entity_poly.entity_id
_entity_poly.type
_entity_poly.pdbx_seq_one_letter_code
_entity_poly.pdbx_strand_id
1 'polypeptide(L)'
;VLDDFTYYGYDYALNKYGHDGTAPNDLATATDLATEVTLNGMECYEDYPTLLEDHFGGSQRAGILAAASACTTGIATGNAQVALSAWYMSMYLHKEGWGRLGFFGYDLQDQCGATNVCSYQGDEGCCLELRGANYPNYAMK
;
A
#
# COMPACT_ATOMS: atom_id res chain seq x y z
N VAL A 1 -7.83 -13.61 -0.50
CA VAL A 1 -6.66 -13.09 0.24
C VAL A 1 -6.65 -11.57 0.24
N LEU A 2 -6.52 -10.92 -0.92
CA LEU A 2 -6.61 -9.46 -0.99
C LEU A 2 -7.92 -8.92 -0.41
N ASP A 3 -9.04 -9.57 -0.74
CA ASP A 3 -10.35 -9.22 -0.22
C ASP A 3 -10.36 -9.25 1.32
N ASP A 4 -9.83 -10.32 1.91
CA ASP A 4 -9.78 -10.53 3.36
C ASP A 4 -9.04 -9.38 4.08
N PHE A 5 -7.83 -9.06 3.61
CA PHE A 5 -7.04 -7.96 4.17
C PHE A 5 -7.69 -6.59 3.95
N THR A 6 -8.38 -6.42 2.81
CA THR A 6 -9.08 -5.17 2.49
C THR A 6 -10.33 -5.00 3.35
N TYR A 7 -11.08 -6.07 3.61
CA TYR A 7 -12.23 -6.05 4.52
C TYR A 7 -11.80 -5.80 5.97
N TYR A 8 -10.71 -6.45 6.42
CA TYR A 8 -10.12 -6.14 7.73
C TYR A 8 -9.77 -4.65 7.84
N GLY A 9 -9.05 -4.12 6.86
CA GLY A 9 -8.66 -2.71 6.84
C GLY A 9 -9.86 -1.76 6.78
N TYR A 10 -10.88 -2.09 6.00
CA TYR A 10 -12.13 -1.33 5.95
C TYR A 10 -12.80 -1.25 7.33
N ASP A 11 -12.97 -2.38 8.00
CA ASP A 11 -13.59 -2.42 9.33
C ASP A 11 -12.75 -1.66 10.36
N TYR A 12 -11.43 -1.78 10.32
CA TYR A 12 -10.53 -1.01 11.18
C TYR A 12 -10.71 0.51 10.96
N ALA A 13 -10.66 0.94 9.70
CA ALA A 13 -10.81 2.35 9.34
C ALA A 13 -12.19 2.90 9.74
N LEU A 14 -13.25 2.14 9.47
CA LEU A 14 -14.63 2.52 9.82
C LEU A 14 -14.79 2.70 11.34
N ASN A 15 -14.24 1.79 12.13
CA ASN A 15 -14.30 1.85 13.58
C ASN A 15 -13.51 3.04 14.17
N LYS A 16 -12.40 3.42 13.53
CA LYS A 16 -11.48 4.45 14.04
C LYS A 16 -11.82 5.86 13.54
N TYR A 17 -12.13 5.99 12.26
CA TYR A 17 -12.29 7.27 11.57
C TYR A 17 -13.73 7.59 11.17
N GLY A 18 -14.64 6.62 11.28
CA GLY A 18 -16.05 6.79 10.89
C GLY A 18 -16.29 6.48 9.42
N HIS A 19 -17.32 7.13 8.85
CA HIS A 19 -17.77 6.85 7.49
C HIS A 19 -16.69 7.10 6.43
N ASP A 20 -16.85 6.47 5.26
CA ASP A 20 -15.96 6.64 4.13
C ASP A 20 -15.73 8.14 3.80
N GLY A 21 -14.47 8.50 3.54
CA GLY A 21 -14.06 9.87 3.23
C GLY A 21 -14.03 10.84 4.41
N THR A 22 -14.26 10.41 5.66
CA THR A 22 -14.19 11.30 6.83
C THR A 22 -12.84 11.30 7.55
N ALA A 23 -11.94 10.37 7.23
CA ALA A 23 -10.60 10.37 7.80
C ALA A 23 -9.78 11.57 7.32
N PRO A 24 -8.88 12.13 8.16
CA PRO A 24 -8.01 13.24 7.75
C PRO A 24 -7.16 12.92 6.51
N ASN A 25 -7.04 13.89 5.62
CA ASN A 25 -6.21 13.77 4.41
C ASN A 25 -4.74 14.12 4.71
N ASP A 26 -4.08 13.30 5.52
CA ASP A 26 -2.70 13.54 5.97
C ASP A 26 -1.82 12.28 6.02
N LEU A 27 -0.52 12.50 6.18
CA LEU A 27 0.46 11.41 6.27
C LEU A 27 0.26 10.55 7.52
N ALA A 28 -0.29 11.12 8.60
CA ALA A 28 -0.54 10.37 9.83
C ALA A 28 -1.60 9.29 9.61
N THR A 29 -2.68 9.62 8.89
CA THR A 29 -3.73 8.67 8.50
C THR A 29 -3.20 7.60 7.55
N ALA A 30 -2.39 7.97 6.56
CA ALA A 30 -1.75 6.99 5.67
C ALA A 30 -0.81 6.05 6.43
N THR A 31 -0.01 6.58 7.35
CA THR A 31 0.93 5.79 8.17
C THR A 31 0.19 4.82 9.07
N ASP A 32 -0.87 5.28 9.72
CA ASP A 32 -1.69 4.47 10.62
C ASP A 32 -2.33 3.29 9.90
N LEU A 33 -3.13 3.57 8.87
CA LEU A 33 -3.87 2.54 8.13
C LEU A 33 -2.94 1.59 7.38
N ALA A 34 -1.86 2.10 6.77
CA ALA A 34 -0.88 1.23 6.13
C ALA A 34 -0.15 0.32 7.11
N THR A 35 0.22 0.83 8.29
CA THR A 35 0.92 0.04 9.31
C THR A 35 0.03 -1.08 9.80
N GLU A 36 -1.19 -0.77 10.21
CA GLU A 36 -2.14 -1.75 10.73
C GLU A 36 -2.44 -2.85 9.71
N VAL A 37 -2.83 -2.45 8.48
CA VAL A 37 -3.25 -3.42 7.45
C VAL A 37 -2.07 -4.25 6.94
N THR A 38 -0.87 -3.66 6.85
CA THR A 38 0.33 -4.42 6.47
C THR A 38 0.71 -5.44 7.54
N LEU A 39 0.71 -5.06 8.82
CA LEU A 39 1.04 -5.98 9.92
C LEU A 39 0.02 -7.12 10.00
N ASN A 40 -1.28 -6.81 9.94
CA ASN A 40 -2.32 -7.84 9.93
C ASN A 40 -2.16 -8.82 8.75
N GLY A 41 -1.95 -8.31 7.53
CA GLY A 41 -1.76 -9.19 6.38
C GLY A 41 -0.48 -10.03 6.47
N MET A 42 0.61 -9.49 7.03
CA MET A 42 1.83 -10.25 7.31
C MET A 42 1.60 -11.35 8.34
N GLU A 43 0.90 -11.05 9.44
CA GLU A 43 0.50 -12.04 10.44
C GLU A 43 -0.34 -13.16 9.82
N CYS A 44 -1.29 -12.84 8.93
CA CYS A 44 -2.05 -13.88 8.21
C CYS A 44 -1.16 -14.79 7.36
N TYR A 45 -0.14 -14.26 6.68
CA TYR A 45 0.82 -15.09 5.94
C TYR A 45 1.69 -15.95 6.87
N GLU A 46 1.96 -15.49 8.10
CA GLU A 46 2.73 -16.25 9.10
C GLU A 46 1.90 -17.34 9.77
N ASP A 47 0.64 -17.04 10.11
CA ASP A 47 -0.29 -17.92 10.80
C ASP A 47 -0.86 -19.03 9.90
N TYR A 48 -0.96 -18.77 8.61
CA TYR A 48 -1.51 -19.71 7.62
C TYR A 48 -0.43 -20.11 6.60
N PRO A 49 0.39 -21.15 6.86
CA PRO A 49 1.46 -21.56 5.95
C PRO A 49 0.99 -21.91 4.53
N THR A 50 -0.23 -22.42 4.37
CA THR A 50 -0.83 -22.70 3.06
C THR A 50 -1.07 -21.43 2.25
N LEU A 51 -1.34 -20.30 2.93
CA LEU A 51 -1.49 -18.99 2.30
C LEU A 51 -0.12 -18.47 1.81
N LEU A 52 0.94 -18.63 2.62
CA LEU A 52 2.30 -18.28 2.22
C LEU A 52 2.81 -19.15 1.06
N GLU A 53 2.41 -20.43 1.03
CA GLU A 53 2.72 -21.35 -0.06
C GLU A 53 1.97 -20.99 -1.36
N ASP A 54 0.69 -20.63 -1.28
CA ASP A 54 -0.09 -20.19 -2.45
C ASP A 54 0.51 -18.94 -3.08
N HIS A 55 0.82 -17.93 -2.26
CA HIS A 55 1.57 -16.75 -2.67
C HIS A 55 3.07 -16.90 -2.41
N PHE A 56 3.65 -17.97 -2.96
CA PHE A 56 5.08 -18.28 -2.81
C PHE A 56 6.00 -17.12 -3.27
N GLY A 57 5.58 -16.35 -4.27
CA GLY A 57 6.33 -15.21 -4.79
C GLY A 57 6.23 -13.98 -3.90
N GLY A 58 7.38 -13.43 -3.49
CA GLY A 58 7.42 -12.22 -2.67
C GLY A 58 6.70 -11.01 -3.30
N SER A 59 6.79 -10.86 -4.63
CA SER A 59 6.07 -9.81 -5.36
C SER A 59 4.56 -9.95 -5.31
N GLN A 60 4.02 -11.18 -5.26
CA GLN A 60 2.58 -11.39 -5.10
C GLN A 60 2.13 -10.86 -3.74
N ARG A 61 2.86 -11.22 -2.68
CA ARG A 61 2.57 -10.76 -1.31
C ARG A 61 2.72 -9.25 -1.19
N ALA A 62 3.79 -8.68 -1.75
CA ALA A 62 4.04 -7.25 -1.71
C ALA A 62 2.92 -6.44 -2.37
N GLY A 63 2.50 -6.84 -3.57
CA GLY A 63 1.37 -6.21 -4.25
C GLY A 63 0.07 -6.32 -3.46
N ILE A 64 -0.20 -7.47 -2.83
CA ILE A 64 -1.43 -7.68 -2.06
C ILE A 64 -1.46 -6.83 -0.78
N LEU A 65 -0.39 -6.83 0.01
CA LEU A 65 -0.31 -6.05 1.26
C LEU A 65 -0.42 -4.55 0.99
N ALA A 66 0.28 -4.07 -0.03
CA ALA A 66 0.25 -2.66 -0.41
C ALA A 66 -1.09 -2.25 -1.02
N ALA A 67 -1.73 -3.11 -1.84
CA ALA A 67 -3.06 -2.86 -2.37
C ALA A 67 -4.10 -2.76 -1.26
N ALA A 68 -4.11 -3.69 -0.30
CA ALA A 68 -5.04 -3.65 0.83
C ALA A 68 -4.87 -2.36 1.66
N SER A 69 -3.61 -1.99 1.94
CA SER A 69 -3.26 -0.76 2.67
C SER A 69 -3.71 0.51 1.93
N ALA A 70 -3.48 0.58 0.62
CA ALA A 70 -3.86 1.71 -0.22
C ALA A 70 -5.38 1.82 -0.38
N CYS A 71 -6.08 0.70 -0.64
CA CYS A 71 -7.54 0.68 -0.74
C CYS A 71 -8.20 1.12 0.57
N THR A 72 -7.74 0.59 1.70
CA THR A 72 -8.21 0.99 3.04
C THR A 72 -8.07 2.49 3.24
N THR A 73 -6.87 3.03 2.97
CA THR A 73 -6.59 4.45 3.14
C THR A 73 -7.38 5.32 2.17
N GLY A 74 -7.52 4.90 0.92
CA GLY A 74 -8.27 5.62 -0.10
C GLY A 74 -9.77 5.70 0.21
N ILE A 75 -10.36 4.62 0.71
CA ILE A 75 -11.76 4.60 1.15
C ILE A 75 -11.94 5.50 2.38
N ALA A 76 -11.05 5.39 3.38
CA ALA A 76 -11.15 6.16 4.61
C ALA A 76 -11.03 7.67 4.38
N THR A 77 -10.12 8.08 3.49
CA THR A 77 -9.76 9.50 3.29
C THR A 77 -10.46 10.16 2.10
N GLY A 78 -10.92 9.36 1.13
CA GLY A 78 -11.44 9.86 -0.14
C GLY A 78 -10.37 10.50 -1.03
N ASN A 79 -9.08 10.20 -0.82
CA ASN A 79 -7.97 10.82 -1.54
C ASN A 79 -6.94 9.79 -2.05
N ALA A 80 -6.79 9.72 -3.37
CA ALA A 80 -5.90 8.77 -4.03
C ALA A 80 -4.40 9.01 -3.78
N GLN A 81 -3.98 10.24 -3.45
CA GLN A 81 -2.57 10.52 -3.11
C GLN A 81 -2.22 10.07 -1.70
N VAL A 82 -3.17 10.19 -0.76
CA VAL A 82 -2.99 9.65 0.60
C VAL A 82 -2.97 8.12 0.54
N ALA A 83 -3.84 7.52 -0.29
CA ALA A 83 -3.79 6.08 -0.60
C ALA A 83 -2.44 5.64 -1.21
N LEU A 84 -1.88 6.43 -2.13
CA LEU A 84 -0.58 6.13 -2.72
C LEU A 84 0.57 6.20 -1.70
N SER A 85 0.49 7.13 -0.74
CA SER A 85 1.43 7.15 0.39
C SER A 85 1.34 5.87 1.22
N ALA A 86 0.14 5.34 1.44
CA ALA A 86 -0.09 4.09 2.16
C ALA A 86 0.45 2.86 1.40
N TRP A 87 0.33 2.83 0.07
CA TRP A 87 0.97 1.79 -0.76
C TRP A 87 2.48 1.71 -0.48
N TYR A 88 3.17 2.85 -0.58
CA TYR A 88 4.63 2.88 -0.41
C TYR A 88 5.05 2.63 1.04
N MET A 89 4.28 3.09 2.02
CA MET A 89 4.53 2.78 3.44
C MET A 89 4.43 1.26 3.69
N SER A 90 3.43 0.59 3.11
CA SER A 90 3.28 -0.87 3.20
C SER A 90 4.51 -1.61 2.65
N MET A 91 5.04 -1.16 1.51
CA MET A 91 6.23 -1.75 0.91
C MET A 91 7.46 -1.64 1.83
N TYR A 92 7.64 -0.50 2.49
CA TYR A 92 8.76 -0.29 3.41
C TYR A 92 8.65 -1.17 4.66
N LEU A 93 7.46 -1.24 5.25
CA LEU A 93 7.22 -2.10 6.42
C LEU A 93 7.42 -3.58 6.09
N HIS A 94 6.88 -4.05 4.96
CA HIS A 94 7.04 -5.42 4.51
C HIS A 94 8.52 -5.78 4.29
N LYS A 95 9.28 -4.90 3.64
CA LYS A 95 10.72 -5.11 3.40
C LYS A 95 11.48 -5.31 4.70
N GLU A 96 11.23 -4.47 5.71
CA GLU A 96 11.91 -4.57 7.01
C GLU A 96 11.39 -5.74 7.85
N GLY A 97 10.09 -6.04 7.81
CA GLY A 97 9.50 -7.10 8.62
C GLY A 97 9.94 -8.51 8.22
N TRP A 98 10.12 -8.79 6.92
CA TRP A 98 10.57 -10.11 6.45
C TRP A 98 11.99 -10.16 5.90
N GLY A 99 12.70 -9.03 5.86
CA GLY A 99 14.03 -8.92 5.25
C GLY A 99 14.03 -9.25 3.74
N ARG A 100 12.86 -9.16 3.09
CA ARG A 100 12.63 -9.42 1.66
C ARG A 100 11.36 -8.70 1.21
N LEU A 101 11.24 -8.48 -0.10
CA LEU A 101 10.05 -7.90 -0.70
C LEU A 101 9.66 -8.66 -1.98
N GLY A 102 10.02 -8.13 -3.16
CA GLY A 102 9.73 -8.74 -4.46
C GLY A 102 10.96 -9.29 -5.18
N PHE A 103 10.82 -9.52 -6.49
CA PHE A 103 11.94 -9.87 -7.36
C PHE A 103 12.95 -8.70 -7.52
N PHE A 104 14.05 -8.96 -8.22
CA PHE A 104 15.08 -7.96 -8.50
C PHE A 104 14.52 -6.73 -9.25
N GLY A 105 14.55 -5.57 -8.61
CA GLY A 105 14.05 -4.32 -9.20
C GLY A 105 12.52 -4.16 -9.11
N TYR A 106 11.84 -5.03 -8.35
CA TYR A 106 10.42 -4.86 -8.04
C TYR A 106 10.14 -3.50 -7.39
N ASP A 107 11.00 -3.09 -6.45
CA ASP A 107 10.83 -1.86 -5.67
C ASP A 107 11.43 -0.61 -6.34
N LEU A 108 11.69 -0.61 -7.66
CA LEU A 108 12.17 0.60 -8.33
C LEU A 108 11.20 1.77 -8.10
N GLN A 109 9.91 1.54 -8.38
CA GLN A 109 8.91 2.57 -8.13
C GLN A 109 8.68 2.80 -6.65
N ASP A 110 8.79 1.76 -5.81
CA ASP A 110 8.48 1.87 -4.40
C ASP A 110 9.56 2.65 -3.64
N GLN A 111 10.83 2.54 -4.02
CA GLN A 111 11.91 3.35 -3.45
C GLN A 111 11.83 4.83 -3.90
N CYS A 112 11.36 5.10 -5.12
CA CYS A 112 11.06 6.47 -5.57
C CYS A 112 9.71 6.99 -5.05
N GLY A 113 8.87 6.10 -4.53
CA GLY A 113 7.44 6.32 -4.35
C GLY A 113 7.13 7.46 -3.40
N ALA A 114 7.56 7.35 -2.14
CA ALA A 114 7.21 8.30 -1.09
C ALA A 114 7.60 9.75 -1.41
N THR A 115 8.76 9.97 -2.04
CA THR A 115 9.19 11.33 -2.44
C THR A 115 8.39 11.87 -3.63
N ASN A 116 7.87 11.00 -4.50
CA ASN A 116 7.18 11.40 -5.72
C ASN A 116 5.64 11.46 -5.58
N VAL A 117 5.04 11.03 -4.45
CA VAL A 117 3.59 11.12 -4.25
C VAL A 117 3.11 12.57 -4.32
N CYS A 118 3.73 13.45 -3.52
CA CYS A 118 3.38 14.87 -3.41
C CYS A 118 4.36 15.79 -4.14
N SER A 119 5.24 15.24 -4.99
CA SER A 119 6.09 16.06 -5.83
C SER A 119 5.25 16.88 -6.81
N TYR A 120 5.76 18.06 -7.15
CA TYR A 120 5.21 18.93 -8.18
C TYR A 120 6.26 19.22 -9.27
N GLN A 121 7.36 18.47 -9.30
CA GLN A 121 8.37 18.57 -10.35
C GLN A 121 7.84 17.98 -11.67
N GLY A 122 8.44 18.40 -12.79
CA GLY A 122 7.87 18.19 -14.13
C GLY A 122 7.50 16.75 -14.48
N ASP A 123 8.41 15.80 -14.28
CA ASP A 123 8.22 14.37 -14.58
C ASP A 123 7.97 13.49 -13.34
N GLU A 124 7.82 14.10 -12.16
CA GLU A 124 7.52 13.42 -10.91
C GLU A 124 6.07 13.65 -10.45
N GLY A 125 5.56 14.88 -10.57
CA GLY A 125 4.29 15.29 -9.98
C GLY A 125 3.08 14.94 -10.84
N CYS A 126 2.20 14.08 -10.34
CA CYS A 126 0.95 13.74 -11.01
C CYS A 126 -0.08 13.13 -10.03
N CYS A 127 -1.36 13.50 -10.14
CA CYS A 127 -2.47 12.83 -9.46
C CYS A 127 -2.52 11.36 -9.87
N LEU A 128 -2.74 10.44 -8.92
CA LEU A 128 -2.71 9.00 -9.19
C LEU A 128 -3.67 8.60 -10.32
N GLU A 129 -4.84 9.23 -10.39
CA GLU A 129 -5.86 9.03 -11.43
C GLU A 129 -5.39 9.39 -12.84
N LEU A 130 -4.36 10.24 -12.95
CA LEU A 130 -3.74 10.68 -14.20
C LEU A 130 -2.41 9.97 -14.49
N ARG A 131 -1.88 9.22 -13.52
CA ARG A 131 -0.71 8.36 -13.75
C ARG A 131 -1.12 7.16 -14.61
N GLY A 132 -0.13 6.42 -15.06
CA GLY A 132 -0.34 5.18 -15.80
C GLY A 132 0.98 4.52 -16.12
N ALA A 133 0.95 3.52 -16.99
CA ALA A 133 2.15 2.76 -17.37
C ALA A 133 3.24 3.58 -18.10
N ASN A 134 3.01 4.87 -18.39
CA ASN A 134 4.01 5.78 -18.95
C ASN A 134 4.51 6.84 -17.95
N TYR A 135 4.04 6.81 -16.69
CA TYR A 135 4.65 7.60 -15.63
C TYR A 135 6.08 7.04 -15.38
N PRO A 136 7.13 7.87 -15.28
CA PRO A 136 8.52 7.39 -15.41
C PRO A 136 8.89 6.22 -14.51
N ASN A 137 8.48 6.25 -13.24
CA ASN A 137 8.79 5.15 -12.32
C ASN A 137 7.95 3.89 -12.58
N TYR A 138 6.78 3.99 -13.22
CA TYR A 138 5.85 2.88 -13.44
C TYR A 138 6.04 2.17 -14.78
N ALA A 139 6.97 2.67 -15.62
CA ALA A 139 7.13 2.23 -16.99
C ALA A 139 7.71 0.82 -17.14
N MET A 140 8.28 0.26 -16.07
CA MET A 140 8.88 -1.07 -16.09
C MET A 140 8.17 -2.02 -15.15
N LYS A 141 8.11 -1.67 -13.85
CA LYS A 141 7.58 -2.50 -12.78
C LYS A 141 7.14 -1.68 -11.59
#